data_AF-R7W469-F1
#
_entry.id   AF-R7W469-F1
#
_cell.length_a   1.000
_cell.length_b   1.000
_cell.length_c   1.000
_cell.angle_alpha   90.00
_cell.angle_beta   90.00
_cell.angle_gamma   90.00
#
_symmetry.space_group_name_H-M   'P 1'
#
loop_
_entity.id
_entity.type
_entity.pdbx_description
1 polymer ?
#
loop_
_entity_poly.entity_id
_entity_poly.type
_entity_poly.pdbx_seq_one_letter_code
_entity_poly.pdbx_strand_id
1 'polypeptide(L)'
;MALKEEEPESSRSRFAGGGPSWDPRMEIGVPYEQRPVNEYSALKESTLYSWAELSPGSFFMRLGSLCLVTFTVLAAPISAASFSPGKDPLKFVLAAGIGTLLLVSLVVLRIYLGWSYVGDRLLSAVVPYEETGWYDGQMWVKPAEVLARDRLLGSYKVKPVINLLKQTLVGTGALLVGAVALFAFAAPVEEFVHSFNGAPTAASSKPMMRREDLLKLPAEVRQDDDLAAAAAEAANGRPVYCRDRYYRALAGGQYCTSDDLLN
;
A
#
# COMPACT_ATOMS: atom_id res chain seq x y z
N MET A 1 83.13 -3.71 -11.89
CA MET A 1 82.61 -4.03 -13.23
C MET A 1 81.92 -5.37 -13.10
N ALA A 2 80.59 -5.34 -13.00
CA ALA A 2 79.75 -6.50 -12.82
C ALA A 2 79.29 -6.98 -14.21
N LEU A 3 79.50 -8.25 -14.53
CA LEU A 3 78.83 -8.93 -15.63
C LEU A 3 78.10 -10.12 -15.02
N LYS A 4 76.77 -9.97 -14.96
CA LYS A 4 75.82 -10.99 -14.52
C LYS A 4 75.37 -11.71 -15.79
N GLU A 5 75.77 -12.95 -15.95
CA GLU A 5 75.33 -13.80 -17.07
C GLU A 5 73.84 -14.12 -16.90
N GLU A 6 73.10 -13.96 -17.99
CA GLU A 6 71.66 -14.12 -18.09
C GLU A 6 71.27 -15.61 -18.10
N GLU A 7 70.38 -16.02 -17.20
CA GLU A 7 69.60 -17.25 -17.35
C GLU A 7 68.46 -17.03 -18.36
N PRO A 8 68.11 -18.03 -19.20
CA PRO A 8 67.04 -17.88 -20.17
C PRO A 8 65.69 -17.92 -19.45
N GLU A 9 64.98 -16.78 -19.45
CA GLU A 9 63.59 -16.73 -19.02
C GLU A 9 62.73 -17.58 -19.97
N SER A 10 62.48 -18.80 -19.51
CA SER A 10 61.40 -19.70 -19.89
C SER A 10 60.20 -18.93 -20.41
N SER A 11 59.90 -19.12 -21.69
CA SER A 11 58.67 -18.75 -22.37
C SER A 11 57.44 -19.25 -21.59
N ARG A 12 56.94 -18.44 -20.65
CA ARG A 12 55.61 -18.61 -20.09
C ARG A 12 54.62 -18.03 -21.07
N SER A 13 54.18 -18.89 -21.98
CA SER A 13 52.91 -18.78 -22.70
C SER A 13 51.79 -18.52 -21.71
N ARG A 14 51.52 -17.24 -21.44
CA ARG A 14 50.36 -16.82 -20.66
C ARG A 14 49.19 -16.77 -21.63
N PHE A 15 48.52 -17.91 -21.71
CA PHE A 15 47.13 -18.12 -22.11
C PHE A 15 46.48 -16.99 -22.91
N ALA A 16 46.31 -17.25 -24.21
CA ALA A 16 45.25 -16.67 -25.02
C ALA A 16 43.90 -17.16 -24.49
N GLY A 17 43.43 -16.57 -23.40
CA GLY A 17 42.04 -16.65 -22.93
C GLY A 17 41.45 -15.26 -23.08
N GLY A 18 40.47 -15.12 -23.97
CA GLY A 18 39.85 -13.85 -24.34
C GLY A 18 39.52 -12.97 -23.14
N GLY A 19 40.26 -11.88 -22.98
CA GLY A 19 39.77 -10.73 -22.22
C GLY A 19 38.52 -10.18 -22.91
N PRO A 20 37.66 -9.43 -22.20
CA PRO A 20 36.51 -8.78 -22.82
C PRO A 20 36.97 -8.05 -24.08
N SER A 21 36.26 -8.20 -25.20
CA SER A 21 36.53 -7.47 -26.46
C SER A 21 36.27 -5.96 -26.34
N TRP A 22 36.19 -5.45 -25.11
CA TRP A 22 35.77 -4.11 -24.75
C TRP A 22 36.88 -3.50 -23.91
N ASP A 23 37.42 -2.37 -24.38
CA ASP A 23 38.43 -1.59 -23.67
C ASP A 23 37.76 -0.79 -22.52
N PRO A 24 38.10 -1.06 -21.24
CA PRO A 24 37.52 -0.38 -20.09
C PRO A 24 37.74 1.13 -20.07
N ARG A 25 38.70 1.64 -20.85
CA ARG A 25 38.97 3.08 -20.99
C ARG A 25 37.84 3.83 -21.67
N MET A 26 36.99 3.15 -22.46
CA MET A 26 35.89 3.79 -23.18
C MET A 26 34.79 4.34 -22.26
N GLU A 27 34.71 3.88 -21.01
CA GLU A 27 33.72 4.33 -20.02
C GLU A 27 34.34 5.10 -18.85
N ILE A 28 35.61 5.52 -18.95
CA ILE A 28 36.32 6.17 -17.84
C ILE A 28 35.74 7.55 -17.47
N GLY A 29 35.02 8.19 -18.40
CA GLY A 29 34.39 9.49 -18.18
C GLY A 29 33.24 9.47 -17.18
N VAL A 30 32.64 8.31 -16.89
CA VAL A 30 31.52 8.20 -15.95
C VAL A 30 31.94 7.40 -14.71
N PRO A 31 31.66 7.89 -13.50
CA PRO A 31 31.86 7.15 -12.26
C PRO A 31 31.25 5.75 -12.33
N TYR A 32 31.94 4.76 -11.77
CA TYR A 32 31.56 3.35 -11.92
C TYR A 32 30.10 3.07 -11.56
N GLU A 33 29.62 3.59 -10.43
CA GLU A 33 28.25 3.32 -9.95
C GLU A 33 27.15 3.95 -10.83
N GLN A 34 27.47 5.02 -11.57
CA GLN A 34 26.51 5.75 -12.40
C GLN A 34 26.46 5.22 -13.85
N ARG A 35 27.17 4.12 -14.13
CA ARG A 35 27.15 3.49 -15.45
C ARG A 35 25.86 2.70 -15.62
N PRO A 36 25.15 2.84 -16.75
CA PRO A 36 23.87 2.16 -16.98
C PRO A 36 23.89 0.64 -16.78
N VAL A 37 25.02 -0.01 -17.09
CA VAL A 37 25.19 -1.46 -16.89
C VAL A 37 25.32 -1.83 -15.41
N ASN A 38 25.97 -0.98 -14.62
CA ASN A 38 26.15 -1.21 -13.19
C ASN A 38 24.86 -0.92 -12.42
N GLU A 39 24.12 0.11 -12.84
CA GLU A 39 22.76 0.37 -12.33
C GLU A 39 21.81 -0.79 -12.66
N TYR A 40 21.95 -1.38 -13.85
CA TYR A 40 21.21 -2.59 -14.20
C TYR A 40 21.57 -3.78 -13.30
N SER A 41 22.85 -4.05 -13.04
CA SER A 41 23.24 -5.13 -12.12
C SER A 41 22.77 -4.86 -10.70
N ALA A 42 22.88 -3.62 -10.21
CA ALA A 42 22.40 -3.25 -8.87
C ALA A 42 20.88 -3.40 -8.75
N LEU A 43 20.12 -3.01 -9.79
CA LEU A 43 18.68 -3.23 -9.86
C LEU A 43 18.35 -4.72 -9.80
N LYS A 44 19.12 -5.55 -10.50
CA LYS A 44 18.95 -6.99 -10.55
C LYS A 44 19.21 -7.68 -9.21
N GLU A 45 20.17 -7.19 -8.45
CA GLU A 45 20.54 -7.73 -7.13
C GLU A 45 19.54 -7.35 -6.04
N SER A 46 18.80 -6.27 -6.24
CA SER A 46 17.81 -5.80 -5.27
C SER A 46 16.63 -6.76 -5.13
N THR A 47 16.15 -6.94 -3.89
CA THR A 47 15.16 -7.96 -3.54
C THR A 47 13.79 -7.75 -4.20
N LEU A 48 13.35 -6.51 -4.38
CA LEU A 48 12.06 -6.19 -4.99
C LEU A 48 12.10 -6.24 -6.52
N TYR A 49 13.14 -5.67 -7.13
CA TYR A 49 13.21 -5.53 -8.58
C TYR A 49 13.67 -6.82 -9.28
N SER A 50 14.44 -7.68 -8.58
CA SER A 50 14.80 -9.03 -9.06
C SER A 50 13.59 -9.90 -9.39
N TRP A 51 12.41 -9.62 -8.82
CA TRP A 51 11.20 -10.41 -9.09
C TRP A 51 10.81 -10.36 -10.56
N ALA A 52 11.09 -9.25 -11.25
CA ALA A 52 10.71 -9.05 -12.63
C ALA A 52 11.63 -9.78 -13.63
N GLU A 53 12.83 -10.21 -13.21
CA GLU A 53 13.72 -11.04 -14.03
C GLU A 53 13.32 -12.53 -13.99
N LEU A 54 12.56 -12.95 -12.98
CA LEU A 54 12.10 -14.33 -12.84
C LEU A 54 11.20 -14.74 -14.02
N SER A 55 11.08 -16.06 -14.23
CA SER A 55 10.10 -16.57 -15.18
C SER A 55 8.69 -16.06 -14.84
N PRO A 56 7.81 -15.83 -15.83
CA PRO A 56 6.48 -15.26 -15.59
C PRO A 56 5.70 -16.02 -14.51
N GLY A 57 5.77 -17.36 -14.49
CA GLY A 57 5.10 -18.17 -13.47
C GLY A 57 5.60 -17.88 -12.05
N SER A 58 6.91 -17.86 -11.84
CA SER A 58 7.50 -17.51 -10.54
C SER A 58 7.23 -16.07 -10.11
N PHE A 59 7.14 -15.13 -11.06
CA PHE A 59 6.73 -13.75 -10.79
C PHE A 59 5.28 -13.70 -10.26
N PHE A 60 4.34 -14.37 -10.94
CA PHE A 60 2.94 -14.42 -10.49
C PHE A 60 2.76 -15.16 -9.17
N MET A 61 3.55 -16.20 -8.88
CA MET A 61 3.53 -16.85 -7.58
C MET A 61 3.97 -15.92 -6.45
N ARG A 62 5.04 -15.13 -6.65
CA ARG A 62 5.47 -14.11 -5.67
C ARG A 62 4.42 -13.02 -5.50
N LEU A 63 3.87 -12.53 -6.60
CA LEU A 63 2.81 -11.52 -6.57
C LEU A 63 1.55 -12.06 -5.86
N GLY A 64 1.18 -13.32 -6.11
CA GLY A 64 0.08 -14.01 -5.44
C GLY A 64 0.33 -14.18 -3.95
N SER A 65 1.56 -14.53 -3.54
CA SER A 65 1.93 -14.61 -2.13
C SER A 65 1.88 -13.24 -1.45
N LEU A 66 2.34 -12.17 -2.12
CA LEU A 66 2.23 -10.80 -1.63
C LEU A 66 0.76 -10.38 -1.49
N CYS A 67 -0.07 -10.71 -2.47
CA CYS A 67 -1.52 -10.48 -2.45
C CYS A 67 -2.16 -11.17 -1.24
N LEU A 68 -1.86 -12.46 -1.03
CA LEU A 68 -2.39 -13.23 0.10
C LEU A 68 -2.00 -12.62 1.44
N VAL A 69 -0.70 -12.32 1.64
CA VAL A 69 -0.20 -11.77 2.90
C VAL A 69 -0.81 -10.39 3.18
N THR A 70 -0.85 -9.51 2.17
CA THR A 70 -1.43 -8.17 2.34
C THR A 70 -2.94 -8.23 2.55
N PHE A 71 -3.63 -9.17 1.90
CA PHE A 71 -5.05 -9.44 2.14
C PHE A 71 -5.30 -9.87 3.58
N THR A 72 -4.59 -10.87 4.09
CA THR A 72 -4.85 -11.41 5.44
C THR A 72 -4.40 -10.47 6.55
N VAL A 73 -3.26 -9.78 6.39
CA VAL A 73 -2.65 -8.99 7.46
C VAL A 73 -3.21 -7.57 7.52
N LEU A 74 -3.50 -6.96 6.36
CA LEU A 74 -3.91 -5.55 6.30
C LEU A 74 -5.37 -5.42 5.88
N ALA A 75 -5.74 -5.97 4.72
CA ALA A 75 -7.05 -5.66 4.14
C ALA A 75 -8.22 -6.35 4.88
N ALA A 76 -8.02 -7.57 5.38
CA ALA A 76 -9.02 -8.34 6.13
C ALA A 76 -9.40 -7.70 7.47
N PRO A 77 -8.48 -7.29 8.37
CA PRO A 77 -8.87 -6.62 9.61
C PRO A 77 -9.51 -5.26 9.36
N ILE A 78 -9.02 -4.50 8.37
CA ILE A 78 -9.60 -3.19 8.00
C ILE A 78 -11.03 -3.38 7.47
N SER A 79 -11.25 -4.32 6.57
CA SER A 79 -12.59 -4.60 6.03
C SER A 79 -13.52 -5.23 7.05
N ALA A 80 -13.03 -6.05 7.98
CA ALA A 80 -13.84 -6.65 9.05
C ALA A 80 -14.41 -5.59 10.00
N ALA A 81 -13.71 -4.45 10.17
CA ALA A 81 -14.20 -3.33 10.95
C ALA A 81 -15.35 -2.59 10.23
N SER A 82 -15.34 -2.54 8.89
CA SER A 82 -16.39 -1.90 8.10
C SER A 82 -17.57 -2.84 7.79
N PHE A 83 -17.29 -4.09 7.47
CA PHE A 83 -18.26 -5.10 7.04
C PHE A 83 -18.05 -6.39 7.84
N SER A 84 -19.05 -6.78 8.62
CA SER A 84 -18.96 -8.04 9.37
C SER A 84 -18.99 -9.24 8.42
N PRO A 85 -18.00 -10.16 8.49
CA PRO A 85 -17.86 -11.27 7.54
C PRO A 85 -19.03 -12.27 7.57
N GLY A 86 -19.79 -12.33 8.66
CA GLY A 86 -20.95 -13.20 8.80
C GLY A 86 -22.26 -12.66 8.22
N LYS A 87 -22.40 -11.33 8.03
CA LYS A 87 -23.63 -10.72 7.51
C LYS A 87 -23.53 -10.48 6.01
N ASP A 88 -22.45 -9.83 5.58
CA ASP A 88 -22.23 -9.44 4.18
C ASP A 88 -20.86 -9.95 3.68
N PRO A 89 -20.69 -11.27 3.46
CA PRO A 89 -19.40 -11.85 3.07
C PRO A 89 -18.89 -11.31 1.73
N LEU A 90 -19.79 -11.01 0.79
CA LEU A 90 -19.43 -10.45 -0.51
C LEU A 90 -18.83 -9.04 -0.38
N LYS A 91 -19.45 -8.15 0.43
CA LYS A 91 -18.95 -6.79 0.64
C LYS A 91 -17.61 -6.79 1.37
N PHE A 92 -17.45 -7.70 2.35
CA PHE A 92 -16.18 -7.91 3.05
C PHE A 92 -15.05 -8.28 2.08
N VAL A 93 -15.24 -9.31 1.24
CA VAL A 93 -14.21 -9.76 0.29
C VAL A 93 -13.91 -8.70 -0.77
N LEU A 94 -14.92 -7.99 -1.27
CA LEU A 94 -14.72 -6.92 -2.25
C LEU A 94 -13.96 -5.73 -1.65
N ALA A 95 -14.34 -5.27 -0.46
CA ALA A 95 -13.65 -4.17 0.21
C ALA A 95 -12.19 -4.53 0.54
N ALA A 96 -11.96 -5.73 1.08
CA ALA A 96 -10.62 -6.24 1.31
C ALA A 96 -9.82 -6.37 -0.01
N GLY A 97 -10.45 -6.92 -1.04
CA GLY A 97 -9.87 -7.12 -2.36
C GLY A 97 -9.42 -5.81 -3.00
N ILE A 98 -10.25 -4.77 -2.97
CA ILE A 98 -9.91 -3.43 -3.49
C ILE A 98 -8.67 -2.86 -2.78
N GLY A 99 -8.63 -2.94 -1.44
CA GLY A 99 -7.48 -2.48 -0.66
C GLY A 99 -6.19 -3.23 -0.99
N THR A 100 -6.26 -4.56 -1.09
CA THR A 100 -5.12 -5.40 -1.48
C THR A 100 -4.63 -5.10 -2.89
N LEU A 101 -5.55 -5.01 -3.86
CA LEU A 101 -5.22 -4.74 -5.25
C LEU A 101 -4.55 -3.38 -5.42
N LEU A 102 -5.01 -2.37 -4.68
CA LEU A 102 -4.39 -1.05 -4.69
C LEU A 102 -2.93 -1.13 -4.23
N LEU A 103 -2.66 -1.78 -3.08
CA LEU A 103 -1.29 -1.93 -2.58
C LEU A 103 -0.40 -2.72 -3.55
N VAL A 104 -0.91 -3.83 -4.09
CA VAL A 104 -0.18 -4.65 -5.06
C VAL A 104 0.13 -3.85 -6.33
N SER A 105 -0.83 -3.06 -6.82
CA SER A 105 -0.64 -2.21 -8.01
C SER A 105 0.45 -1.16 -7.81
N LEU A 106 0.55 -0.57 -6.60
CA LEU A 106 1.60 0.39 -6.26
C LEU A 106 2.98 -0.27 -6.22
N VAL A 107 3.09 -1.49 -5.70
CA VAL A 107 4.36 -2.25 -5.71
C VAL A 107 4.79 -2.55 -7.14
N VAL A 108 3.87 -3.00 -8.00
CA VAL A 108 4.15 -3.27 -9.41
C VAL A 108 4.54 -1.98 -10.14
N LEU A 109 3.85 -0.86 -9.89
CA LEU A 109 4.19 0.44 -10.43
C LEU A 109 5.60 0.87 -10.01
N ARG A 110 5.98 0.65 -8.75
CA ARG A 110 7.33 0.97 -8.26
C ARG A 110 8.40 0.17 -8.99
N ILE A 111 8.17 -1.14 -9.18
CA ILE A 111 9.08 -2.01 -9.93
C ILE A 111 9.17 -1.53 -11.39
N TYR A 112 8.02 -1.24 -12.02
CA TYR A 112 7.96 -0.70 -13.39
C TYR A 112 8.81 0.55 -13.56
N LEU A 113 8.69 1.53 -12.66
CA LEU A 113 9.45 2.78 -12.73
C LEU A 113 10.97 2.57 -12.63
N GLY A 114 11.42 1.64 -11.79
CA GLY A 114 12.86 1.31 -11.67
C GLY A 114 13.40 0.67 -12.95
N TRP A 115 12.66 -0.28 -13.51
CA TRP A 115 13.04 -0.95 -14.76
C TRP A 115 12.96 -0.02 -15.98
N SER A 116 11.96 0.86 -16.06
CA SER A 116 11.87 1.84 -17.15
C SER A 116 13.00 2.86 -17.08
N TYR A 117 13.35 3.33 -15.89
CA TYR A 117 14.45 4.27 -15.69
C TYR A 117 15.80 3.72 -16.20
N VAL A 118 16.17 2.51 -15.76
CA VAL A 118 17.41 1.85 -16.21
C VAL A 118 17.33 1.49 -17.70
N GLY A 119 16.16 1.02 -18.17
CA GLY A 119 15.93 0.69 -19.57
C GLY A 119 16.14 1.89 -20.50
N ASP A 120 15.61 3.05 -20.13
CA ASP A 120 15.79 4.29 -20.90
C ASP A 120 17.27 4.69 -20.93
N ARG A 121 17.97 4.68 -19.78
CA ARG A 121 19.42 5.01 -19.73
C ARG A 121 20.29 4.03 -20.54
N LEU A 122 19.95 2.74 -20.58
CA LEU A 122 20.63 1.76 -21.44
C LEU A 122 20.45 2.09 -22.92
N LEU A 123 19.24 2.45 -23.35
CA LEU A 123 18.96 2.75 -24.75
C LEU A 123 19.46 4.13 -25.21
N SER A 124 19.75 5.02 -24.27
CA SER A 124 19.76 6.46 -24.48
C SER A 124 20.91 7.15 -25.21
N ALA A 125 21.99 6.57 -25.73
CA ALA A 125 23.12 7.32 -26.36
C ALA A 125 23.85 8.41 -25.50
N VAL A 126 23.16 9.29 -24.79
CA VAL A 126 23.70 10.28 -23.86
C VAL A 126 23.24 9.94 -22.45
N VAL A 127 24.15 10.02 -21.49
CA VAL A 127 23.88 9.70 -20.08
C VAL A 127 24.27 10.89 -19.22
N PRO A 128 23.33 11.48 -18.45
CA PRO A 128 23.67 12.46 -17.43
C PRO A 128 24.41 11.75 -16.30
N TYR A 129 25.48 12.32 -15.79
CA TYR A 129 26.20 11.82 -14.64
C TYR A 129 26.74 12.98 -13.81
N GLU A 130 26.92 12.76 -12.51
CA GLU A 130 27.43 13.75 -11.58
C GLU A 130 28.88 13.43 -11.25
N GLU A 131 29.79 14.31 -11.66
CA GLU A 131 31.15 14.35 -11.12
C GLU A 131 31.10 15.04 -9.75
N THR A 132 31.80 14.51 -8.76
CA THR A 132 31.76 15.00 -7.37
C THR A 132 31.91 16.53 -7.29
N GLY A 133 30.88 17.25 -6.82
CA GLY A 133 30.90 18.72 -6.78
C GLY A 133 29.58 19.37 -6.37
N TRP A 134 29.56 20.71 -6.25
CA TRP A 134 28.37 21.50 -5.88
C TRP A 134 27.62 22.09 -7.10
N TYR A 135 28.07 21.79 -8.32
CA TYR A 135 27.46 22.28 -9.56
C TYR A 135 27.43 21.21 -10.65
N ASP A 136 26.25 21.18 -11.32
CA ASP A 136 25.79 20.51 -12.54
C ASP A 136 26.32 19.12 -12.96
N GLY A 137 25.36 18.23 -13.25
CA GLY A 137 25.61 16.96 -13.92
C GLY A 137 26.06 17.17 -15.36
N GLN A 138 27.09 16.45 -15.77
CA GLN A 138 27.62 16.45 -17.12
C GLN A 138 26.92 15.39 -17.98
N MET A 139 26.95 15.59 -19.30
CA MET A 139 26.36 14.66 -20.25
C MET A 139 27.47 13.88 -20.95
N TRP A 140 27.54 12.57 -20.71
CA TRP A 140 28.48 11.70 -21.40
C TRP A 140 27.83 11.05 -22.63
N VAL A 141 28.47 11.17 -23.78
CA VAL A 141 28.03 10.53 -25.03
C VAL A 141 28.67 9.15 -25.14
N LYS A 142 27.85 8.11 -25.25
CA LYS A 142 28.30 6.72 -25.38
C LYS A 142 29.04 6.50 -26.70
N PRO A 143 30.25 5.92 -26.68
CA PRO A 143 30.88 5.42 -27.90
C PRO A 143 30.03 4.30 -28.51
N ALA A 144 30.15 4.11 -29.83
CA ALA A 144 29.27 3.25 -30.61
C ALA A 144 29.24 1.80 -30.10
N GLU A 145 30.37 1.30 -29.62
CA GLU A 145 30.57 -0.05 -29.08
C GLU A 145 29.78 -0.25 -27.78
N VAL A 146 29.86 0.70 -26.86
CA VAL A 146 29.14 0.66 -25.58
C VAL A 146 27.63 0.80 -25.82
N LEU A 147 27.25 1.70 -26.73
CA LEU A 147 25.85 1.87 -27.09
C LEU A 147 25.25 0.62 -27.74
N ALA A 148 26.00 -0.07 -28.60
CA ALA A 148 25.56 -1.32 -29.20
C ALA A 148 25.34 -2.41 -28.15
N ARG A 149 26.28 -2.58 -27.20
CA ARG A 149 26.15 -3.51 -26.08
C ARG A 149 24.92 -3.21 -25.21
N ASP A 150 24.76 -1.96 -24.80
CA ASP A 150 23.65 -1.54 -23.95
C ASP A 150 22.30 -1.71 -24.66
N ARG A 151 22.23 -1.47 -25.98
CA ARG A 151 21.02 -1.71 -26.77
C ARG A 151 20.67 -3.19 -26.89
N LEU A 152 21.66 -4.07 -27.03
CA LEU A 152 21.42 -5.52 -27.01
C LEU A 152 20.88 -5.94 -25.63
N LEU A 153 21.50 -5.48 -24.55
CA LEU A 153 21.02 -5.76 -23.20
C LEU A 153 19.60 -5.22 -22.97
N GLY A 154 19.36 -3.96 -23.33
CA GLY A 154 18.07 -3.30 -23.18
C GLY A 154 16.95 -3.95 -23.99
N SER A 155 17.22 -4.32 -25.24
CA SER A 155 16.21 -4.93 -26.13
C SER A 155 15.90 -6.38 -25.77
N TYR A 156 16.89 -7.20 -25.43
CA TYR A 156 16.69 -8.63 -25.18
C TYR A 156 16.37 -8.97 -23.72
N LYS A 157 16.84 -8.19 -22.74
CA LYS A 157 16.62 -8.47 -21.31
C LYS A 157 15.60 -7.53 -20.69
N VAL A 158 15.75 -6.21 -20.90
CA VAL A 158 14.93 -5.22 -20.20
C VAL A 158 13.54 -5.04 -20.81
N LYS A 159 13.46 -4.94 -22.14
CA LYS A 159 12.19 -4.74 -22.86
C LYS A 159 11.12 -5.82 -22.58
N PRO A 160 11.41 -7.13 -22.58
CA PRO A 160 10.38 -8.12 -22.24
C PRO A 160 9.90 -8.00 -20.79
N VAL A 161 10.79 -7.66 -19.86
CA VAL A 161 10.45 -7.43 -18.44
C VAL A 161 9.53 -6.22 -18.30
N ILE A 162 9.85 -5.10 -18.96
CA ILE A 162 9.00 -3.90 -18.97
C ILE A 162 7.62 -4.22 -19.56
N ASN A 163 7.56 -4.99 -20.64
CA ASN A 163 6.28 -5.37 -21.26
C ASN A 163 5.43 -6.25 -20.35
N LEU A 164 6.03 -7.22 -19.65
CA LEU A 164 5.35 -8.02 -18.64
C LEU A 164 4.78 -7.12 -17.53
N LEU A 165 5.59 -6.20 -17.00
CA LEU A 165 5.16 -5.27 -15.95
C LEU A 165 4.03 -4.35 -16.43
N LYS A 166 4.09 -3.84 -17.67
CA LYS A 166 2.98 -3.06 -18.26
C LYS A 166 1.69 -3.86 -18.35
N GLN A 167 1.75 -5.11 -18.82
CA GLN A 167 0.58 -5.98 -18.89
C GLN A 167 0.01 -6.26 -17.50
N THR A 168 0.86 -6.51 -16.50
CA THR A 168 0.42 -6.75 -15.12
C THR A 168 -0.23 -5.51 -14.53
N LEU A 169 0.33 -4.31 -14.78
CA LEU A 169 -0.23 -3.04 -14.30
C LEU A 169 -1.60 -2.77 -14.92
N VAL A 170 -1.73 -2.94 -16.25
CA VAL A 170 -3.02 -2.82 -16.96
C VAL A 170 -4.03 -3.84 -16.45
N GLY A 171 -3.61 -5.11 -16.26
CA GLY A 171 -4.46 -6.17 -15.72
C GLY A 171 -4.95 -5.87 -14.30
N THR A 172 -4.06 -5.45 -13.39
CA THR A 172 -4.42 -5.07 -12.03
C THR A 172 -5.31 -3.82 -12.00
N GLY A 173 -5.06 -2.84 -12.88
CA GLY A 173 -5.87 -1.63 -12.99
C GLY A 173 -7.28 -1.93 -13.47
N ALA A 174 -7.42 -2.74 -14.52
CA ALA A 174 -8.72 -3.18 -15.02
C ALA A 174 -9.51 -3.96 -13.96
N LEU A 175 -8.83 -4.85 -13.22
CA LEU A 175 -9.44 -5.64 -12.16
C LEU A 175 -9.85 -4.75 -10.97
N LEU A 176 -9.05 -3.76 -10.60
CA LEU A 176 -9.40 -2.78 -9.56
C LEU A 176 -10.63 -1.97 -9.94
N VAL A 177 -10.69 -1.45 -11.18
CA VAL A 177 -11.87 -0.72 -11.68
C VAL A 177 -13.10 -1.62 -11.68
N GLY A 178 -12.96 -2.88 -12.13
CA GLY A 178 -14.05 -3.86 -12.09
C GLY A 178 -14.54 -4.16 -10.67
N ALA A 179 -13.63 -4.31 -9.71
CA ALA A 179 -13.96 -4.55 -8.31
C ALA A 179 -14.68 -3.36 -7.67
N VAL A 180 -14.22 -2.14 -7.94
CA VAL A 180 -14.87 -0.90 -7.47
C VAL A 180 -16.26 -0.74 -8.08
N ALA A 181 -16.41 -0.99 -9.39
CA ALA A 181 -17.70 -0.94 -10.05
C ALA A 181 -18.67 -1.97 -9.45
N LEU A 182 -18.23 -3.22 -9.29
CA LEU A 182 -19.05 -4.27 -8.69
C LEU A 182 -19.45 -3.91 -7.25
N PHE A 183 -18.53 -3.38 -6.46
CA PHE A 183 -18.82 -2.89 -5.11
C PHE A 183 -19.87 -1.75 -5.11
N ALA A 184 -19.77 -0.81 -6.05
CA ALA A 184 -20.74 0.28 -6.20
C ALA A 184 -22.12 -0.19 -6.69
N PHE A 185 -22.21 -1.25 -7.49
CA PHE A 185 -23.49 -1.87 -7.85
C PHE A 185 -24.07 -2.73 -6.71
N ALA A 186 -23.22 -3.31 -5.87
CA ALA A 186 -23.64 -4.13 -4.73
C ALA A 186 -24.03 -3.30 -3.49
N ALA A 187 -23.62 -2.02 -3.41
CA ALA A 187 -24.02 -1.09 -2.38
C ALA A 187 -24.98 -0.05 -2.95
N PRO A 188 -26.23 0.08 -2.47
CA PRO A 188 -27.04 1.24 -2.83
C PRO A 188 -26.26 2.50 -2.42
N VAL A 189 -26.09 3.43 -3.36
CA VAL A 189 -25.27 4.66 -3.24
C VAL A 189 -25.60 5.49 -1.98
N GLU A 190 -26.78 5.29 -1.41
CA GLU A 190 -27.25 5.95 -0.18
C GLU A 190 -26.40 5.61 1.07
N GLU A 191 -25.90 4.38 1.23
CA GLU A 191 -25.08 4.00 2.40
C GLU A 191 -23.66 4.62 2.37
N PHE A 192 -23.09 4.80 1.18
CA PHE A 192 -21.73 5.32 1.02
C PHE A 192 -21.65 6.82 1.34
N VAL A 193 -22.64 7.61 0.89
CA VAL A 193 -22.69 9.07 1.17
C VAL A 193 -22.90 9.35 2.66
N HIS A 194 -23.67 8.51 3.36
CA HIS A 194 -23.83 8.61 4.82
C HIS A 194 -22.56 8.20 5.59
N SER A 195 -21.76 7.25 5.08
CA SER A 195 -20.52 6.81 5.74
C SER A 195 -19.37 7.82 5.61
N PHE A 196 -19.31 8.62 4.54
CA PHE A 196 -18.29 9.66 4.38
C PHE A 196 -18.64 10.96 5.12
N ASN A 197 -19.93 11.23 5.32
CA ASN A 197 -20.41 12.39 6.08
C ASN A 197 -20.67 12.07 7.57
N GLY A 198 -20.59 10.80 7.97
CA GLY A 198 -20.70 10.38 9.36
C GLY A 198 -19.37 10.55 10.09
N ALA A 199 -19.33 11.40 11.11
CA ALA A 199 -18.20 11.50 12.04
C ALA A 199 -17.80 10.10 12.59
N PRO A 200 -16.52 9.88 12.93
CA PRO A 200 -16.04 8.57 13.37
C PRO A 200 -16.74 8.20 14.68
N THR A 201 -17.73 7.31 14.60
CA THR A 201 -18.40 6.80 15.79
C THR A 201 -17.54 5.70 16.35
N ALA A 202 -16.75 6.07 17.35
CA ALA A 202 -16.18 5.12 18.30
C ALA A 202 -17.29 4.17 18.78
N ALA A 203 -16.92 2.89 18.84
CA ALA A 203 -17.72 1.79 19.33
C ALA A 203 -18.51 2.17 20.60
N SER A 204 -19.83 2.18 20.49
CA SER A 204 -20.71 1.81 21.58
C SER A 204 -22.06 1.50 20.98
N SER A 205 -22.38 0.21 20.90
CA SER A 205 -23.76 -0.26 20.82
C SER A 205 -24.53 0.33 22.00
N LYS A 206 -25.09 1.53 21.83
CA LYS A 206 -26.11 2.04 22.76
C LYS A 206 -27.30 1.12 22.59
N PRO A 207 -27.73 0.37 23.63
CA PRO A 207 -29.04 -0.24 23.59
C PRO A 207 -30.01 0.94 23.61
N MET A 208 -30.74 1.14 22.51
CA MET A 208 -31.84 2.08 22.49
C MET A 208 -32.95 1.45 23.33
N MET A 209 -32.88 1.66 24.66
CA MET A 209 -33.93 1.28 25.60
C MET A 209 -35.23 1.90 25.11
N ARG A 210 -36.24 1.05 24.92
CA ARG A 210 -37.54 1.44 24.38
C ARG A 210 -38.20 2.38 25.41
N ARG A 211 -39.02 3.35 24.97
CA ARG A 211 -39.72 4.31 25.85
C ARG A 211 -40.47 3.63 27.01
N GLU A 212 -40.99 2.45 26.74
CA GLU A 212 -41.69 1.57 27.68
C GLU A 212 -40.78 0.91 28.74
N ASP A 213 -39.47 0.79 28.49
CA ASP A 213 -38.50 0.32 29.48
C ASP A 213 -37.96 1.46 30.37
N LEU A 214 -38.00 2.71 29.90
CA LEU A 214 -37.73 3.90 30.74
C LEU A 214 -38.86 4.20 31.73
N LEU A 215 -40.07 3.74 31.42
CA LEU A 215 -41.26 3.89 32.27
C LEU A 215 -41.42 2.75 33.28
N LYS A 216 -40.58 1.70 33.19
CA LYS A 216 -40.58 0.62 34.18
C LYS A 216 -39.74 1.03 35.37
N LEU A 217 -40.41 1.37 36.46
CA LEU A 217 -39.80 1.49 37.78
C LEU A 217 -39.09 0.16 38.14
N PRO A 218 -37.87 0.21 38.70
CA PRO A 218 -37.23 -0.97 39.27
C PRO A 218 -38.17 -1.64 40.27
N ALA A 219 -38.29 -2.96 40.22
CA ALA A 219 -39.27 -3.70 41.04
C ALA A 219 -39.09 -3.45 42.55
N GLU A 220 -37.87 -3.13 42.98
CA GLU A 220 -37.51 -2.76 44.36
C GLU A 220 -38.18 -1.44 44.80
N VAL A 221 -38.25 -0.42 43.93
CA VAL A 221 -38.88 0.87 44.26
C VAL A 221 -40.40 0.77 44.29
N ARG A 222 -40.98 -0.23 43.59
CA ARG A 222 -42.43 -0.46 43.55
C ARG A 222 -42.97 -1.09 44.84
N GLN A 223 -42.11 -1.67 45.68
CA GLN A 223 -42.51 -2.36 46.91
C GLN A 223 -42.27 -1.53 48.17
N ASP A 224 -41.37 -0.53 48.11
CA ASP A 224 -41.01 0.31 49.26
C ASP A 224 -41.57 1.73 49.11
N ASP A 225 -42.76 1.97 49.67
CA ASP A 225 -43.45 3.28 49.67
C ASP A 225 -42.62 4.38 50.33
N ASP A 226 -41.81 4.05 51.35
CA ASP A 226 -40.93 4.99 52.04
C ASP A 226 -39.77 5.48 51.14
N LEU A 227 -39.25 4.59 50.30
CA LEU A 227 -38.17 4.91 49.36
C LEU A 227 -38.71 5.74 48.18
N ALA A 228 -39.91 5.41 47.71
CA ALA A 228 -40.62 6.19 46.70
C ALA A 228 -40.94 7.61 47.19
N ALA A 229 -41.37 7.76 48.45
CA ALA A 229 -41.62 9.05 49.07
C ALA A 229 -40.34 9.88 49.23
N ALA A 230 -39.24 9.27 49.70
CA ALA A 230 -37.94 9.94 49.82
C ALA A 230 -37.38 10.40 48.46
N ALA A 231 -37.56 9.60 47.40
CA ALA A 231 -37.14 9.97 46.05
C ALA A 231 -38.00 11.11 45.47
N ALA A 232 -39.31 11.14 45.77
CA ALA A 232 -40.22 12.20 45.35
C ALA A 232 -39.96 13.53 46.09
N GLU A 233 -39.70 13.47 47.41
CA GLU A 233 -39.31 14.62 48.21
C GLU A 233 -37.97 15.18 47.75
N ALA A 234 -36.99 14.31 47.52
CA ALA A 234 -35.72 14.72 46.94
C ALA A 234 -35.93 15.42 45.59
N ALA A 235 -36.90 15.00 44.77
CA ALA A 235 -37.12 15.53 43.42
C ALA A 235 -37.95 16.83 43.37
N ASN A 236 -38.38 17.41 44.51
CA ASN A 236 -39.13 18.67 44.58
C ASN A 236 -40.32 18.72 43.60
N GLY A 237 -41.11 17.64 43.54
CA GLY A 237 -42.31 17.55 42.68
C GLY A 237 -42.02 17.44 41.17
N ARG A 238 -40.77 17.15 40.78
CA ARG A 238 -40.39 16.89 39.38
C ARG A 238 -40.13 15.40 39.15
N PRO A 239 -40.41 14.85 37.96
CA PRO A 239 -40.08 13.46 37.68
C PRO A 239 -38.56 13.24 37.71
N VAL A 240 -38.14 12.10 38.27
CA VAL A 240 -36.73 11.81 38.62
C VAL A 240 -35.79 11.86 37.41
N TYR A 241 -36.27 11.47 36.23
CA TYR A 241 -35.47 11.50 34.98
C TYR A 241 -35.05 12.92 34.56
N CYS A 242 -35.69 13.97 35.11
CA CYS A 242 -35.33 15.36 34.83
C CYS A 242 -34.03 15.81 35.48
N ARG A 243 -33.52 15.13 36.52
CA ARG A 243 -32.28 15.54 37.20
C ARG A 243 -31.04 15.23 36.40
N ASP A 244 -31.00 14.05 35.80
CA ASP A 244 -29.84 13.57 35.08
C ASP A 244 -29.86 13.97 33.62
N ARG A 245 -28.76 14.59 33.17
CA ARG A 245 -28.57 14.99 31.77
C ARG A 245 -28.68 13.79 30.83
N TYR A 246 -28.24 12.61 31.28
CA TYR A 246 -28.30 11.37 30.52
C TYR A 246 -29.74 10.92 30.25
N TYR A 247 -30.55 10.80 31.31
CA TYR A 247 -31.96 10.38 31.19
C TYR A 247 -32.84 11.45 30.53
N ARG A 248 -32.54 12.73 30.73
CA ARG A 248 -33.20 13.85 30.05
C ARG A 248 -33.01 13.81 28.53
N ALA A 249 -31.77 13.57 28.08
CA ALA A 249 -31.47 13.43 26.66
C ALA A 249 -32.12 12.19 26.03
N LEU A 250 -32.27 11.12 26.81
CA LEU A 250 -32.92 9.88 26.38
C LEU A 250 -34.44 10.02 26.23
N ALA A 251 -35.07 10.87 27.04
CA ALA A 251 -36.49 11.20 26.95
C ALA A 251 -36.85 12.19 25.81
N GLY A 252 -35.85 12.67 25.06
CA GLY A 252 -36.04 13.54 23.89
C GLY A 252 -36.30 15.02 24.21
N GLY A 253 -36.11 15.46 25.47
CA GLY A 253 -36.32 16.83 25.90
C GLY A 253 -35.03 17.60 26.17
N GLN A 254 -34.94 18.85 25.73
CA GLN A 254 -33.83 19.76 26.07
C GLN A 254 -34.03 20.42 27.45
N TYR A 255 -35.29 20.59 27.87
CA TYR A 255 -35.75 21.12 29.14
C TYR A 255 -36.93 20.27 29.64
N CYS A 256 -37.10 20.14 30.96
CA CYS A 256 -38.37 19.66 31.51
C CYS A 256 -39.28 20.88 31.67
N THR A 257 -40.29 20.99 30.82
CA THR A 257 -41.28 22.07 30.86
C THR A 257 -42.28 21.80 31.98
N SER A 258 -42.91 22.84 32.52
CA SER A 258 -43.90 22.71 33.60
C SER A 258 -45.10 21.83 33.22
N ASP A 259 -45.35 21.65 31.92
CA ASP A 259 -46.43 20.81 31.38
C ASP A 259 -46.17 19.30 31.57
N ASP A 260 -44.91 18.87 31.69
CA ASP A 260 -44.53 17.48 32.00
C ASP A 260 -44.76 17.11 33.49
N LEU A 261 -45.22 18.08 34.31
CA LEU A 261 -45.46 17.91 35.76
C LEU A 261 -46.92 17.61 36.10
N LEU A 262 -47.84 17.66 35.12
CA LEU A 262 -49.29 17.63 35.36
C LEU A 262 -50.04 16.47 34.69
N ASN A 263 -49.33 15.46 34.17
CA ASN A 263 -49.92 14.22 33.67
C ASN A 263 -49.27 12.99 34.30
#